data_AF-A0A803LED7-F1
#
_entry.id   AF-A0A803LED7-F1
#
_cell.length_a   1.000
_cell.length_b   1.000
_cell.length_c   1.000
_cell.angle_alpha   90.00
_cell.angle_beta   90.00
_cell.angle_gamma   90.00
#
_symmetry.space_group_name_H-M   'P 1'
#
loop_
_entity.id
_entity.type
_entity.pdbx_description
1 polymer ?
#
loop_
_entity_poly.entity_id
_entity_poly.type
_entity_poly.pdbx_seq_one_letter_code
_entity_poly.pdbx_strand_id
1 'polypeptide(L)' 'MGIKHIRARVEEGGIFVDQLFFHDPDGFMIEICNCDNLPVIPLSGDMVRSCSLVKFDLLQQQQKTSPVVQQ' A
#
# COMPACT_ATOMS: atom_id res chain seq x y z
N MET A 1 5.98 -26.35 -6.69
CA MET A 1 6.50 -25.48 -5.62
C MET A 1 5.33 -24.70 -5.05
N GLY A 2 5.03 -24.87 -3.75
CA GLY A 2 3.95 -24.16 -3.08
C GLY A 2 4.52 -23.28 -1.96
N ILE A 3 3.97 -22.09 -1.80
CA ILE A 3 4.27 -21.23 -0.65
C ILE A 3 3.56 -21.84 0.57
N LYS A 4 4.33 -22.16 1.61
CA LYS A 4 3.76 -22.56 2.90
C LYS A 4 3.02 -21.37 3.48
N HIS A 5 1.76 -21.57 3.83
CA HIS A 5 0.91 -20.51 4.34
C HIS A 5 -0.02 -21.03 5.42
N ILE A 6 -0.46 -20.13 6.29
CA ILE A 6 -1.44 -20.38 7.34
C ILE A 6 -2.63 -19.48 7.06
N ARG A 7 -3.85 -20.04 7.19
CA ARG A 7 -5.09 -19.27 7.14
C ARG A 7 -5.72 -19.24 8.51
N ALA A 8 -6.23 -18.09 8.90
CA ALA A 8 -6.96 -17.91 10.14
C ALA A 8 -8.16 -17.00 9.88
N ARG A 9 -9.17 -17.11 10.75
CA ARG A 9 -10.30 -16.18 10.81
C ARG A 9 -10.40 -15.67 12.23
N VAL A 10 -10.54 -14.35 12.38
CA VAL A 10 -10.82 -13.70 13.66
C VAL A 10 -12.24 -13.14 13.65
N GLU A 11 -12.86 -13.11 14.82
CA GLU A 11 -14.20 -12.56 15.05
C GLU A 11 -14.14 -11.59 16.23
N GLU A 12 -14.59 -10.35 16.01
CA GLU A 12 -14.72 -9.33 17.04
C GLU A 12 -15.95 -8.48 16.78
N GLY A 13 -16.85 -8.33 17.77
CA GLY A 13 -18.04 -7.51 17.62
C GLY A 13 -18.98 -7.93 16.47
N GLY A 14 -18.96 -9.21 16.09
CA GLY A 14 -19.71 -9.74 14.94
C GLY A 14 -19.09 -9.44 13.57
N ILE A 15 -17.90 -8.84 13.54
CA ILE A 15 -17.10 -8.63 12.33
C ILE A 15 -16.15 -9.79 12.16
N PHE A 16 -16.06 -10.32 10.94
CA PHE A 16 -15.16 -11.41 10.59
C PHE A 16 -14.04 -10.89 9.69
N VAL A 17 -12.80 -11.23 10.04
CA VAL A 17 -11.63 -10.94 9.19
C VAL A 17 -10.88 -12.25 8.93
N ASP A 18 -10.71 -12.57 7.66
CA ASP A 18 -9.89 -13.65 7.16
C ASP A 18 -8.46 -13.16 6.96
N GLN A 19 -7.50 -13.93 7.44
CA GLN A 19 -6.07 -13.63 7.42
C GLN A 19 -5.30 -14.77 6.75
N LEU A 20 -4.31 -14.41 5.95
CA LEU A 20 -3.37 -15.33 5.32
C LEU A 20 -1.95 -14.90 5.70
N PHE A 21 -1.22 -15.80 6.33
CA PHE A 21 0.17 -15.60 6.74
C PHE A 21 1.11 -16.46 5.91
N PHE A 22 2.22 -15.89 5.47
CA PHE A 22 3.31 -16.63 4.85
C PHE A 22 4.64 -15.92 5.07
N HIS A 23 5.75 -16.63 4.82
CA HIS A 23 7.07 -16.03 4.80
C HIS A 23 7.50 -15.75 3.36
N ASP A 24 8.07 -14.58 3.13
CA ASP A 24 8.77 -14.28 1.88
C ASP A 24 10.16 -14.99 1.83
N PRO A 25 10.91 -14.90 0.71
CA PRO A 25 12.23 -15.54 0.62
C PRO A 25 13.27 -15.02 1.61
N ASP A 26 13.11 -13.79 2.11
CA ASP A 26 14.02 -13.16 3.07
C ASP A 26 13.64 -13.51 4.53
N GLY A 27 12.51 -14.20 4.72
CA GLY A 27 12.02 -14.69 6.00
C GLY A 27 11.05 -13.73 6.71
N PHE A 28 10.70 -12.60 6.11
CA PHE A 28 9.70 -11.69 6.68
C PHE A 28 8.32 -12.33 6.65
N MET A 29 7.57 -12.18 7.76
CA MET A 29 6.19 -12.61 7.83
C MET A 29 5.30 -11.58 7.14
N ILE A 30 4.62 -12.01 6.08
CA ILE A 30 3.62 -11.22 5.36
C ILE A 30 2.23 -11.69 5.80
N GLU A 31 1.37 -10.73 6.13
CA GLU A 31 -0.06 -10.93 6.38
C GLU A 31 -0.88 -10.30 5.24
N ILE A 32 -1.89 -11.04 4.77
CA ILE A 32 -2.95 -10.52 3.90
C ILE A 32 -4.29 -10.70 4.63
N CYS A 33 -5.01 -9.61 4.88
CA CYS A 33 -6.34 -9.59 5.50
C CYS A 33 -7.40 -8.94 4.59
N ASN A 34 -8.67 -9.35 4.73
CA ASN A 34 -9.83 -8.57 4.23
C ASN A 34 -10.29 -7.53 5.27
N CYS A 35 -9.39 -6.60 5.57
CA CYS A 35 -9.60 -5.56 6.56
C CYS A 35 -10.63 -4.48 6.13
N ASP A 36 -11.18 -4.56 4.92
CA ASP A 36 -12.32 -3.74 4.47
C ASP A 36 -13.62 -4.01 5.25
N ASN A 37 -13.70 -5.15 5.95
CA ASN A 37 -14.77 -5.44 6.90
C ASN A 37 -14.65 -4.62 8.21
N LEU A 38 -13.49 -4.03 8.50
CA LEU A 38 -13.28 -3.26 9.73
C LEU A 38 -13.82 -1.83 9.58
N PRO A 39 -14.42 -1.25 10.64
CA PRO A 39 -14.86 0.13 10.63
C PRO A 39 -13.65 1.06 10.50
N VAL A 40 -13.64 1.90 9.46
CA VAL A 40 -12.65 2.96 9.32
C VAL A 40 -13.03 4.11 10.23
N ILE A 41 -12.24 4.33 11.29
CA ILE A 41 -12.38 5.48 12.16
C ILE A 41 -11.33 6.52 11.75
N PRO A 42 -11.74 7.70 11.25
CA PRO A 42 -10.80 8.77 10.95
C PRO A 42 -10.04 9.17 12.21
N LEU A 43 -8.71 9.20 12.13
CA LEU A 43 -7.90 9.77 13.19
C LEU A 43 -8.14 11.28 13.21
N SER A 44 -8.61 11.79 14.35
CA SER A 44 -8.91 13.22 14.50
C SER A 44 -7.61 14.02 14.51
N GLY A 45 -7.48 14.97 13.58
CA GLY A 45 -6.82 16.24 13.87
C GLY A 45 -5.40 16.48 13.40
N ASP A 46 -4.69 15.52 12.79
CA ASP A 46 -3.41 15.84 12.13
C ASP A 46 -3.37 15.24 10.74
N MET A 47 -2.97 16.06 9.77
CA MET A 47 -2.92 15.71 8.36
C MET A 47 -2.20 14.39 8.18
N VAL A 48 -2.97 13.34 7.86
CA VAL A 48 -2.43 12.10 7.32
C VAL A 48 -1.68 12.54 6.06
N ARG A 49 -0.36 12.69 6.17
CA ARG A 49 0.49 12.78 5.00
C ARG A 49 0.25 11.46 4.30
N SER A 50 -0.62 11.46 3.29
CA SER A 50 -0.68 10.37 2.34
C SER A 50 0.76 10.17 1.91
N CYS A 51 1.37 9.05 2.33
CA CYS A 51 2.64 8.62 1.81
C CYS A 51 2.40 8.47 0.32
N SER A 52 2.67 9.53 -0.43
CA SER A 52 2.65 9.49 -1.88
C SER A 52 3.82 8.58 -2.17
N LEU A 53 3.49 7.33 -2.50
CA LEU A 53 4.37 6.35 -3.13
C LEU A 53 5.32 7.15 -4.02
N VAL A 54 6.58 7.20 -3.62
CA VAL A 54 7.58 8.12 -4.16
C VAL A 54 7.50 8.07 -5.69
N LYS A 55 6.97 9.13 -6.31
CA LYS A 55 6.91 9.22 -7.77
C LYS A 55 8.35 9.33 -8.25
N PHE A 56 8.89 8.21 -8.73
CA PHE A 56 10.24 8.07 -9.30
C PHE A 56 10.42 8.88 -10.61
N ASP A 57 9.47 9.74 -10.96
CA ASP A 57 9.43 10.48 -12.23
C ASP A 57 10.05 11.89 -12.19
N LEU A 58 10.72 12.30 -11.11
CA LEU A 58 11.40 13.60 -11.04
C LEU A 58 12.85 13.57 -11.60
N LEU A 59 13.15 12.69 -12.56
CA LEU A 59 14.47 12.64 -13.22
C LEU A 59 14.43 12.54 -14.76
N GLN A 60 13.30 12.82 -15.43
CA GLN A 60 13.20 12.72 -16.90
C GLN A 60 12.51 13.91 -17.59
N GLN A 61 12.76 15.15 -17.16
CA GLN A 61 12.41 16.34 -17.98
C GLN A 61 13.57 17.34 -18.15
N GLN A 62 14.81 16.84 -18.26
CA GLN A 62 15.75 17.48 -19.18
C GLN A 62 15.50 16.91 -20.57
N GLN A 63 14.67 17.57 -21.38
CA GLN A 63 14.92 17.88 -22.80
C GLN A 63 13.65 18.29 -23.55
N LYS A 64 13.82 19.37 -24.34
CA LYS A 64 12.93 19.95 -25.36
C LYS A 64 11.84 20.85 -24.75
N THR A 65 12.00 22.16 -24.84
CA THR A 65 11.72 22.88 -26.09
C THR A 65 12.47 24.22 -26.17
N SER A 66 13.18 24.45 -27.28
CA SER A 66 13.31 25.81 -27.84
C SER A 66 12.16 26.02 -28.83
N PRO A 67 11.66 27.25 -28.98
CA PRO A 67 11.79 27.86 -30.30
C PRO A 67 12.27 29.31 -30.26
N VAL A 68 12.94 29.63 -31.36
CA VAL A 68 13.52 30.89 -31.80
C VAL A 68 12.44 31.78 -32.43
N VAL A 69 12.41 33.06 -32.01
CA VAL A 69 12.14 34.34 -32.74
C VAL A 69 10.76 34.62 -33.36
N GLN A 70 10.23 35.81 -33.02
CA GLN A 70 9.60 36.89 -33.83
C GLN A 70 8.69 37.69 -32.86
N GLN A 71 8.81 38.99 -32.59
CA GLN A 71 9.43 40.17 -33.20
C GLN A 71 10.05 41.08 -32.11
#